data_AF-A0A7S1FLC6-F1
#
_entry.id   AF-A0A7S1FLC6-F1
#
_cell.length_a   1.000
_cell.length_b   1.000
_cell.length_c   1.000
_cell.angle_alpha   90.00
_cell.angle_beta   90.00
_cell.angle_gamma   90.00
#
_symmetry.space_group_name_H-M   'P 1'
#
loop_
_entity.id
_entity.type
_entity.pdbx_description
1 polymer ?
#
loop_
_entity_poly.entity_id
_entity_poly.type
_entity_poly.pdbx_seq_one_letter_code
_entity_poly.pdbx_strand_id
1 'polypeptide(L)'
;MTAAHAAIPIPPPKKAKREEVLAVAAIQGIFCNGDSNSPKVSGNTIEKRWLMIQRSNSGLLAGQWEFPSTCLWVSEKNAKQEKKTKNKKNKMSEDGLVALIDERERQKSLTHFLRQLENDDHPYKLSEVQRKSAGGRERPLQHIFSHIRHTMYVETGETIILDFDGPMQWISSDGRVLQWMSSADFDRVGITSGVKKILNLL
;
A
#
# COMPACT_ATOMS: atom_id res chain seq x y z
N MET A 1 -19.17 -40.38 44.84
CA MET A 1 -18.40 -40.15 43.60
C MET A 1 -18.59 -38.70 43.20
N THR A 2 -17.66 -37.82 43.58
CA THR A 2 -17.72 -36.38 43.27
C THR A 2 -16.94 -36.13 42.00
N ALA A 3 -17.65 -35.82 40.91
CA ALA A 3 -17.05 -35.44 39.64
C ALA A 3 -16.37 -34.06 39.79
N ALA A 4 -15.04 -34.07 39.91
CA ALA A 4 -14.22 -32.88 39.81
C ALA A 4 -14.37 -32.32 38.39
N HIS A 5 -15.07 -31.20 38.26
CA HIS A 5 -15.13 -30.46 37.01
C HIS A 5 -13.76 -29.84 36.79
N ALA A 6 -13.01 -30.35 35.81
CA ALA A 6 -11.79 -29.73 35.35
C ALA A 6 -12.13 -28.29 34.94
N ALA A 7 -11.50 -27.31 35.60
CA ALA A 7 -11.61 -25.91 35.21
C ALA A 7 -11.08 -25.79 33.78
N ILE A 8 -11.98 -25.68 32.81
CA ILE A 8 -11.63 -25.47 31.41
C ILE A 8 -10.83 -24.17 31.35
N PRO A 9 -9.63 -24.15 30.76
CA PRO A 9 -8.82 -22.94 30.69
C PRO A 9 -9.58 -21.88 29.90
N ILE A 10 -10.06 -20.85 30.59
CA ILE A 10 -10.66 -19.68 29.96
C ILE A 10 -9.49 -18.92 29.31
N PRO A 11 -9.48 -18.77 27.98
CA PRO A 11 -8.40 -18.07 27.31
C PRO A 11 -8.34 -16.63 27.83
N PRO A 12 -7.12 -16.08 28.05
CA PRO A 12 -6.99 -14.74 28.55
C PRO A 12 -7.64 -13.73 27.59
N PRO A 13 -8.21 -12.63 28.11
CA PRO A 13 -8.79 -11.58 27.29
C PRO A 13 -7.77 -11.07 26.26
N LYS A 14 -8.17 -11.05 24.98
CA LYS A 14 -7.31 -10.54 23.90
C LYS A 14 -7.17 -9.03 24.03
N LYS A 15 -5.94 -8.52 23.89
CA LYS A 15 -5.70 -7.07 23.80
C LYS A 15 -6.40 -6.51 22.57
N ALA A 16 -6.85 -5.25 22.68
CA ALA A 16 -7.38 -4.51 21.54
C ALA A 16 -6.35 -4.46 20.41
N LYS A 17 -6.81 -4.50 19.16
CA LYS A 17 -5.93 -4.41 18.00
C LYS A 17 -5.44 -2.99 17.85
N ARG A 18 -4.21 -2.85 17.38
CA ARG A 18 -3.68 -1.56 16.93
C ARG A 18 -4.35 -1.18 15.62
N GLU A 19 -4.77 0.06 15.52
CA GLU A 19 -5.48 0.60 14.36
C GLU A 19 -4.54 1.50 13.57
N GLU A 20 -4.49 1.29 12.24
CA GLU A 20 -3.68 2.08 11.33
C GLU A 20 -4.48 2.55 10.14
N VAL A 21 -4.39 3.85 9.84
CA VAL A 21 -4.96 4.45 8.64
C VAL A 21 -3.85 4.67 7.63
N LEU A 22 -3.97 4.04 6.47
CA LEU A 22 -2.97 4.04 5.40
C LEU A 22 -3.54 4.75 4.16
N ALA A 23 -2.70 5.53 3.49
CA ALA A 23 -2.90 5.92 2.10
C ALA A 23 -2.00 5.05 1.23
N VAL A 24 -2.56 4.45 0.18
CA VAL A 24 -1.90 3.44 -0.66
C VAL A 24 -1.98 3.88 -2.12
N ALA A 25 -0.85 3.88 -2.82
CA ALA A 25 -0.77 4.18 -4.25
C ALA A 25 -0.69 2.88 -5.05
N ALA A 26 -1.70 2.62 -5.88
CA ALA A 26 -1.66 1.59 -6.91
C ALA A 26 -1.38 2.26 -8.25
N ILE A 27 -0.12 2.25 -8.68
CA ILE A 27 0.30 2.87 -9.94
C ILE A 27 0.51 1.76 -10.98
N GLN A 28 -0.22 1.82 -12.09
CA GLN A 28 -0.05 0.94 -13.23
C GLN A 28 0.83 1.61 -14.29
N GLY A 29 1.94 0.98 -14.65
CA GLY A 29 2.72 1.31 -15.82
C GLY A 29 2.18 0.56 -17.04
N ILE A 30 1.95 1.30 -18.13
CA ILE A 30 1.56 0.78 -19.43
C ILE A 30 2.80 0.83 -20.31
N PHE A 31 3.46 -0.31 -20.48
CA PHE A 31 4.70 -0.45 -21.24
C PHE A 31 4.38 -0.74 -22.71
N CYS A 32 4.82 0.15 -23.59
CA CYS A 32 4.68 0.00 -25.04
C CYS A 32 6.08 -0.19 -25.65
N ASN A 33 6.32 -1.33 -26.28
CA ASN A 33 7.58 -1.58 -26.99
C ASN A 33 7.47 -1.09 -28.44
N GLY A 34 8.22 -0.05 -28.78
CA GLY A 34 8.38 0.44 -30.15
C GLY A 34 9.47 -0.32 -30.90
N ASP A 35 9.17 -1.50 -31.43
CA ASP A 35 10.11 -2.19 -32.31
C ASP A 35 10.16 -1.46 -33.67
N SER A 36 11.18 -0.61 -33.85
CA SER A 36 11.46 0.04 -35.14
C SER A 36 12.27 -0.83 -36.10
N ASN A 37 12.73 -2.03 -35.70
CA ASN A 37 13.67 -2.83 -36.48
C ASN A 37 13.34 -4.34 -36.63
N SER A 38 12.16 -4.83 -36.24
CA SER A 38 11.79 -6.24 -36.45
C SER A 38 10.75 -6.37 -37.59
N PRO A 39 11.12 -6.97 -38.75
CA PRO A 39 10.15 -7.25 -39.79
C PRO A 39 9.35 -8.49 -39.37
N LYS A 40 8.10 -8.27 -38.94
CA LYS A 40 7.03 -9.26 -38.72
C LYS A 40 7.01 -9.94 -37.34
N VAL A 41 6.47 -9.23 -36.34
CA VAL A 41 5.41 -9.80 -35.48
C VAL A 41 4.35 -8.72 -35.28
N SER A 42 3.16 -8.99 -35.77
CA SER A 42 1.97 -8.17 -35.63
C SER A 42 1.54 -8.08 -34.15
N GLY A 43 1.62 -6.89 -33.56
CA GLY A 43 0.99 -6.56 -32.29
C GLY A 43 1.86 -5.64 -31.45
N ASN A 44 1.47 -4.37 -31.34
CA ASN A 44 2.00 -3.45 -30.34
C ASN A 44 1.70 -4.08 -28.96
N THR A 45 2.68 -4.75 -28.36
CA THR A 45 2.45 -5.52 -27.12
C THR A 45 2.44 -4.53 -25.96
N ILE A 46 1.23 -4.20 -25.50
CA ILE A 46 1.01 -3.37 -24.33
C ILE A 46 1.11 -4.28 -23.10
N GLU A 47 2.18 -4.14 -22.33
CA GLU A 47 2.33 -4.85 -21.07
C GLU A 47 1.93 -3.94 -19.91
N LYS A 48 1.03 -4.43 -19.05
CA LYS A 48 0.63 -3.72 -17.83
C LYS A 48 1.38 -4.27 -16.63
N ARG A 49 2.03 -3.39 -15.87
CA ARG A 49 2.74 -3.73 -14.64
C ARG A 49 2.34 -2.78 -13.52
N TRP A 50 2.42 -3.25 -12.29
CA TRP A 50 2.15 -2.46 -11.10
C TRP A 50 3.44 -2.07 -10.41
N LEU A 51 3.50 -0.84 -9.90
CA LEU A 51 4.58 -0.40 -9.04
C LEU A 51 4.47 -1.05 -7.67
N MET A 52 5.48 -1.80 -7.29
CA MET A 52 5.58 -2.46 -6.00
C MET A 52 6.84 -2.02 -5.26
N ILE A 53 6.77 -2.06 -3.93
CA ILE A 53 7.89 -1.82 -3.04
C ILE A 53 8.10 -3.02 -2.13
N GLN A 54 9.35 -3.39 -1.91
CA GLN A 54 9.70 -4.47 -0.99
C GLN A 54 9.78 -3.94 0.45
N ARG A 55 9.11 -4.64 1.37
CA ARG A 55 9.26 -4.36 2.81
C ARG A 55 10.68 -4.69 3.27
N SER A 56 11.11 -4.05 4.34
CA SER A 56 12.40 -4.34 4.99
C SER A 56 12.57 -5.84 5.26
N ASN A 57 13.82 -6.32 5.27
CA ASN A 57 14.14 -7.73 5.54
C ASN A 57 13.93 -8.14 7.02
N SER A 58 13.41 -7.23 7.86
CA SER A 58 13.08 -7.50 9.25
C SER A 58 11.65 -7.05 9.56
N GLY A 59 11.06 -7.65 10.60
CA GLY A 59 9.73 -7.31 11.10
C GLY A 59 8.57 -8.06 10.44
N LEU A 60 7.35 -7.56 10.63
CA LEU A 60 6.14 -8.15 10.09
C LEU A 60 6.13 -8.06 8.56
N LEU A 61 5.90 -9.21 7.90
CA LEU A 61 5.91 -9.37 6.44
C LEU A 61 7.26 -9.01 5.81
N ALA A 62 8.36 -9.35 6.49
CA ALA A 62 9.71 -9.09 5.99
C ALA A 62 9.91 -9.60 4.55
N GLY A 63 10.50 -8.77 3.69
CA GLY A 63 10.80 -9.09 2.29
C GLY A 63 9.59 -9.24 1.36
N GLN A 64 8.36 -9.07 1.86
CA GLN A 64 7.14 -9.14 1.06
C GLN A 64 6.97 -7.88 0.21
N TRP A 65 6.33 -8.04 -0.94
CA TRP A 65 5.99 -6.94 -1.84
C TRP A 65 4.63 -6.34 -1.49
N GLU A 66 4.55 -5.02 -1.50
CA GLU A 66 3.33 -4.27 -1.28
C GLU A 66 3.24 -3.04 -2.19
N PHE A 67 2.04 -2.47 -2.29
CA PHE A 67 1.88 -1.18 -2.93
C PHE A 67 2.53 -0.08 -2.07
N PRO A 68 3.17 0.94 -2.69
CA PRO A 68 3.67 2.10 -1.97
C PRO A 68 2.59 2.70 -1.07
N SER A 69 2.87 2.81 0.23
CA SER A 69 1.91 3.32 1.20
C SER A 69 2.56 4.14 2.30
N THR A 70 1.80 5.08 2.83
CA THR A 70 2.18 5.90 3.99
C THR A 70 1.14 5.80 5.11
N CYS A 71 1.63 5.71 6.34
CA CYS A 71 0.79 5.61 7.53
C CYS A 71 0.45 7.00 8.05
N LEU A 72 -0.83 7.36 8.00
CA LEU A 72 -1.32 8.69 8.35
C LEU A 72 -1.77 8.79 9.80
N TRP A 73 -2.21 7.68 10.39
CA TRP A 73 -2.66 7.66 11.78
C TRP A 73 -2.48 6.28 12.41
N VAL A 74 -2.12 6.26 13.70
CA VAL A 74 -1.99 5.05 14.52
C VAL A 74 -2.66 5.28 15.87
N SER A 75 -3.48 4.34 16.34
CA SER A 75 -4.20 4.49 17.63
C SER A 75 -3.29 4.70 18.84
N GLU A 76 -2.15 4.01 18.91
CA GLU A 76 -1.22 4.08 20.06
C GLU A 76 -0.44 5.40 20.14
N LYS A 77 -0.02 5.95 19.00
CA LYS A 77 0.82 7.17 18.95
C LYS A 77 0.00 8.42 19.23
N ASN A 78 -1.23 8.46 18.72
CA ASN A 78 -2.10 9.63 18.86
C ASN A 78 -2.71 9.76 20.26
N ALA A 79 -2.96 8.65 20.97
CA ALA A 79 -3.36 8.69 22.38
C ALA A 79 -2.34 9.40 23.31
N LYS A 80 -1.06 9.42 22.92
CA LYS A 80 0.01 10.13 23.65
C LYS A 80 0.17 11.60 23.24
N GLN A 81 -0.13 11.95 21.99
CA GLN A 81 -0.03 13.32 21.47
C GLN A 81 -1.23 14.21 21.84
N GLU A 82 -2.43 13.65 22.00
CA GLU A 82 -3.62 14.40 22.47
C GLU A 82 -3.42 15.02 23.86
N LYS A 83 -2.49 14.51 24.67
CA LYS A 83 -2.13 15.10 25.98
C LYS A 83 -1.24 16.34 25.88
N LYS A 84 -0.64 16.65 24.72
CA LYS A 84 0.36 17.73 24.57
C LYS A 84 -0.07 18.89 23.68
N THR A 85 -1.07 18.75 22.81
CA THR A 85 -1.42 19.81 21.85
C THR A 85 -2.93 19.90 21.63
N LYS A 86 -3.57 20.94 22.17
CA LYS A 86 -5.04 21.14 22.18
C LYS A 86 -5.71 21.46 20.82
N ASN A 87 -4.99 21.56 19.69
CA ASN A 87 -5.49 22.34 18.55
C ASN A 87 -5.85 21.61 17.23
N LYS A 88 -5.81 20.28 17.13
CA LYS A 88 -6.42 19.62 15.95
C LYS A 88 -6.88 18.20 16.29
N LYS A 89 -8.13 18.05 16.70
CA LYS A 89 -8.76 16.74 16.91
C LYS A 89 -9.28 16.25 15.56
N ASN A 90 -8.75 15.14 15.06
CA ASN A 90 -9.30 14.53 13.85
C ASN A 90 -10.73 14.04 14.14
N LYS A 91 -11.63 14.21 13.17
CA LYS A 91 -12.96 13.59 13.25
C LYS A 91 -12.76 12.07 13.28
N MET A 92 -13.47 11.37 14.15
CA MET A 92 -13.40 9.90 14.24
C MET A 92 -14.48 9.26 13.38
N SER A 93 -14.27 7.99 13.00
CA SER A 93 -15.30 7.13 12.42
C SER A 93 -16.50 6.95 13.37
N GLU A 94 -17.63 6.49 12.85
CA GLU A 94 -18.86 6.26 13.63
C GLU A 94 -18.65 5.31 14.81
N ASP A 95 -17.81 4.28 14.63
CA ASP A 95 -17.42 3.33 15.69
C ASP A 95 -16.33 3.87 16.64
N GLY A 96 -15.81 5.08 16.37
CA GLY A 96 -14.77 5.73 17.17
C GLY A 96 -13.38 5.08 17.05
N LEU A 97 -13.18 4.12 16.16
CA LEU A 97 -11.94 3.32 16.13
C LEU A 97 -10.83 3.94 15.28
N VAL A 98 -11.15 4.68 14.22
CA VAL A 98 -10.17 5.22 13.26
C VAL A 98 -10.41 6.69 12.95
N ALA A 99 -9.32 7.45 12.78
CA ALA A 99 -9.42 8.85 12.39
C ALA A 99 -9.89 8.97 10.92
N LEU A 100 -10.85 9.85 10.68
CA LEU A 100 -11.26 10.28 9.35
C LEU A 100 -10.29 11.37 8.90
N ILE A 101 -9.47 11.02 7.91
CA ILE A 101 -8.46 11.91 7.34
C ILE A 101 -8.98 12.42 6.02
N ASP A 102 -8.89 13.73 5.79
CA ASP A 102 -9.39 14.38 4.57
C ASP A 102 -8.66 13.87 3.32
N GLU A 103 -9.38 13.74 2.20
CA GLU A 103 -8.82 13.24 0.94
C GLU A 103 -7.61 14.04 0.47
N ARG A 104 -7.63 15.38 0.60
CA ARG A 104 -6.49 16.22 0.19
C ARG A 104 -5.27 15.96 1.08
N GLU A 105 -5.49 15.70 2.37
CA GLU A 105 -4.41 15.36 3.30
C GLU A 105 -3.81 13.99 3.00
N ARG A 106 -4.65 13.01 2.63
CA ARG A 106 -4.20 11.68 2.18
C ARG A 106 -3.37 11.80 0.89
N GLN A 107 -3.91 12.48 -0.12
CA GLN A 107 -3.25 12.71 -1.40
C GLN A 107 -1.92 13.43 -1.23
N LYS A 108 -1.89 14.53 -0.45
CA LYS A 108 -0.67 15.28 -0.16
C LYS A 108 0.41 14.42 0.48
N SER A 109 0.05 13.65 1.50
CA SER A 109 0.97 12.78 2.22
C SER A 109 1.50 11.66 1.33
N LEU A 110 0.64 11.08 0.49
CA LEU A 110 1.02 10.02 -0.44
C LEU A 110 1.90 10.55 -1.57
N THR A 111 1.60 11.72 -2.15
CA THR A 111 2.47 12.39 -3.13
C THR A 111 3.85 12.68 -2.54
N HIS A 112 3.91 13.18 -1.31
CA HIS A 112 5.18 13.42 -0.63
C HIS A 112 5.97 12.11 -0.46
N PHE A 113 5.32 11.02 -0.06
CA PHE A 113 5.96 9.72 0.06
C PHE A 113 6.48 9.21 -1.30
N LEU A 114 5.68 9.27 -2.37
CA LEU A 114 6.12 8.88 -3.71
C LEU A 114 7.34 9.67 -4.18
N ARG A 115 7.40 10.97 -3.86
CA ARG A 115 8.55 11.82 -4.17
C ARG A 115 9.84 11.37 -3.47
N GLN A 116 9.74 10.81 -2.26
CA GLN A 116 10.89 10.25 -1.55
C GLN A 116 11.42 8.95 -2.19
N LEU A 117 10.57 8.26 -2.95
CA LEU A 117 10.94 7.04 -3.66
C LEU A 117 11.62 7.33 -5.00
N GLU A 118 11.44 8.53 -5.55
CA GLU A 118 12.07 8.94 -6.79
C GLU A 118 13.59 9.01 -6.59
N ASN A 119 14.33 8.53 -7.60
CA ASN A 119 15.77 8.72 -7.74
C ASN A 119 15.98 9.60 -8.98
N ASP A 120 16.92 10.54 -8.90
CA ASP A 120 17.29 11.39 -10.04
C ASP A 120 17.78 10.58 -11.25
N ASP A 121 18.32 9.38 -11.00
CA ASP A 121 18.79 8.45 -12.04
C ASP A 121 17.65 7.67 -12.73
N HIS A 122 16.41 7.73 -12.21
CA HIS A 122 15.28 7.03 -12.81
C HIS A 122 14.31 8.02 -13.47
N PRO A 123 13.92 7.85 -14.75
CA PRO A 123 13.04 8.78 -15.46
C PRO A 123 11.62 8.95 -14.90
N TYR A 124 11.18 8.12 -13.95
CA TYR A 124 9.79 8.11 -13.50
C TYR A 124 9.55 9.09 -12.35
N LYS A 125 8.84 10.17 -12.66
CA LYS A 125 8.28 11.07 -11.65
C LYS A 125 6.98 10.49 -11.08
N LEU A 126 7.12 9.53 -10.17
CA LEU A 126 6.01 8.84 -9.50
C LEU A 126 5.03 9.80 -8.81
N SER A 127 5.55 10.89 -8.24
CA SER A 127 4.77 11.92 -7.55
C SER A 127 3.88 12.73 -8.50
N GLU A 128 4.21 12.80 -9.79
CA GLU A 128 3.46 13.52 -10.83
C GLU A 128 2.33 12.69 -11.43
N VAL A 129 2.30 11.37 -11.19
CA VAL A 129 1.21 10.51 -11.64
C VAL A 129 -0.10 10.97 -11.02
N GLN A 130 -1.06 11.35 -11.87
CA GLN A 130 -2.40 11.69 -11.42
C GLN A 130 -3.09 10.45 -10.87
N ARG A 131 -3.65 10.57 -9.66
CA ARG A 131 -4.33 9.47 -8.99
C ARG A 131 -5.74 9.86 -8.60
N LYS A 132 -6.64 8.88 -8.64
CA LYS A 132 -8.02 8.98 -8.17
C LYS A 132 -8.28 7.94 -7.09
N SER A 133 -9.15 8.24 -6.14
CA SER A 133 -9.55 7.25 -5.12
C SER A 133 -10.18 6.02 -5.79
N ALA A 134 -9.65 4.84 -5.50
CA ALA A 134 -10.23 3.56 -5.87
C ALA A 134 -11.19 3.09 -4.76
N GLY A 135 -12.36 2.55 -5.13
CA GLY A 135 -13.35 2.03 -4.17
C GLY A 135 -14.54 2.93 -3.83
N GLY A 136 -14.74 4.04 -4.57
CA GLY A 136 -15.87 4.94 -4.35
C GLY A 136 -15.77 5.74 -3.03
N ARG A 137 -16.73 6.64 -2.78
CA ARG A 137 -16.68 7.59 -1.65
C ARG A 137 -16.85 6.95 -0.27
N GLU A 138 -17.30 5.70 -0.16
CA GLU A 138 -17.98 5.30 1.08
C GLU A 138 -17.19 4.45 2.07
N ARG A 139 -16.24 3.57 1.69
CA ARG A 139 -15.47 2.83 2.71
C ARG A 139 -14.03 2.49 2.29
N PRO A 140 -13.02 2.84 3.11
CA PRO A 140 -11.66 2.35 2.91
C PRO A 140 -11.60 0.81 3.06
N LEU A 141 -10.65 0.20 2.36
CA LEU A 141 -10.46 -1.25 2.38
C LEU A 141 -9.84 -1.68 3.71
N GLN A 142 -10.45 -2.66 4.37
CA GLN A 142 -9.94 -3.17 5.64
C GLN A 142 -9.17 -4.49 5.48
N HIS A 143 -7.98 -4.53 6.07
CA HIS A 143 -7.21 -5.76 6.23
C HIS A 143 -6.80 -5.96 7.69
N ILE A 144 -7.21 -7.10 8.25
CA ILE A 144 -7.11 -7.38 9.68
C ILE A 144 -6.11 -8.51 9.87
N PHE A 145 -5.04 -8.21 10.60
CA PHE A 145 -4.09 -9.17 11.16
C PHE A 145 -4.52 -9.58 12.58
N SER A 146 -3.73 -10.46 13.20
CA SER A 146 -3.94 -10.88 14.59
C SER A 146 -3.90 -9.69 15.56
N HIS A 147 -2.95 -8.77 15.38
CA HIS A 147 -2.69 -7.66 16.31
C HIS A 147 -2.89 -6.26 15.73
N ILE A 148 -3.12 -6.15 14.40
CA ILE A 148 -3.20 -4.88 13.69
C ILE A 148 -4.41 -4.91 12.75
N ARG A 149 -5.12 -3.80 12.62
CA ARG A 149 -6.12 -3.58 11.56
C ARG A 149 -5.70 -2.37 10.72
N HIS A 150 -5.50 -2.63 9.43
CA HIS A 150 -5.25 -1.59 8.42
C HIS A 150 -6.57 -1.12 7.83
N THR A 151 -6.72 0.18 7.77
CA THR A 151 -7.77 0.90 7.04
C THR A 151 -7.11 1.63 5.89
N MET A 152 -7.24 1.09 4.67
CA MET A 152 -6.50 1.53 3.49
C MET A 152 -7.38 2.37 2.56
N TYR A 153 -6.98 3.62 2.35
CA TYR A 153 -7.48 4.47 1.28
C TYR A 153 -6.60 4.24 0.05
N VAL A 154 -7.14 3.55 -0.94
CA VAL A 154 -6.41 3.21 -2.17
C VAL A 154 -6.62 4.32 -3.19
N GLU A 155 -5.53 4.82 -3.76
CA GLU A 155 -5.51 5.73 -4.89
C GLU A 155 -4.89 5.01 -6.09
N THR A 156 -5.58 5.02 -7.23
CA THR A 156 -5.09 4.41 -8.48
C THR A 156 -4.66 5.47 -9.47
N GLY A 157 -3.55 5.22 -10.16
CA GLY A 157 -3.05 6.06 -11.24
C GLY A 157 -2.45 5.20 -12.35
N GLU A 158 -2.39 5.75 -13.55
CA GLU A 158 -1.78 5.11 -14.71
C GLU A 158 -0.69 6.02 -15.27
N THR A 159 0.38 5.42 -15.77
CA THR A 159 1.43 6.12 -16.51
C THR A 159 1.84 5.32 -17.73
N ILE A 160 2.08 6.01 -18.83
CA ILE A 160 2.50 5.39 -20.09
C ILE A 160 4.02 5.44 -20.13
N ILE A 161 4.61 4.28 -20.43
CA ILE A 161 6.05 4.09 -20.50
C ILE A 161 6.36 3.64 -21.92
N LEU A 162 6.96 4.54 -22.68
CA LEU A 162 7.42 4.29 -24.05
C LEU A 162 8.91 3.98 -24.03
N ASP A 163 9.33 3.09 -24.93
CA ASP A 163 10.75 2.81 -25.22
C ASP A 163 11.59 2.51 -23.98
N PHE A 164 11.05 1.65 -23.11
CA PHE A 164 11.70 1.28 -21.86
C PHE A 164 12.94 0.41 -22.09
N ASP A 165 14.11 0.97 -21.81
CA ASP A 165 15.41 0.27 -21.83
C ASP A 165 16.05 0.15 -20.43
N GLY A 166 15.29 0.46 -19.37
CA GLY A 166 15.76 0.48 -17.99
C GLY A 166 15.61 -0.86 -17.26
N PRO A 167 16.15 -0.98 -16.04
CA PRO A 167 15.88 -2.13 -15.18
C PRO A 167 14.45 -2.05 -14.61
N MET A 168 13.71 -3.17 -14.65
CA MET A 168 12.36 -3.25 -14.06
C MET A 168 12.37 -3.09 -12.53
N GLN A 169 13.53 -3.25 -11.89
CA GLN A 169 13.74 -3.12 -10.45
C GLN A 169 14.86 -2.11 -10.18
N TRP A 170 14.66 -1.26 -9.17
CA TRP A 170 15.65 -0.26 -8.76
C TRP A 170 15.60 0.01 -7.26
N ILE A 171 16.57 0.77 -6.76
CA ILE A 171 16.63 1.24 -5.38
C ILE A 171 16.22 2.71 -5.35
N SER A 172 15.25 3.08 -4.51
CA SER A 172 14.86 4.47 -4.28
C SER A 172 15.94 5.26 -3.56
N SER A 173 15.82 6.59 -3.59
CA SER A 173 16.67 7.49 -2.80
C SER A 173 16.67 7.20 -1.29
N ASP A 174 15.58 6.63 -0.75
CA ASP A 174 15.49 6.23 0.66
C ASP A 174 15.95 4.78 0.94
N GLY A 175 16.55 4.11 -0.06
CA GLY A 175 17.17 2.80 0.07
C GLY A 175 16.21 1.60 -0.01
N ARG A 176 14.96 1.81 -0.41
CA ARG A 176 13.98 0.73 -0.58
C ARG A 176 14.07 0.15 -1.99
N VAL A 177 13.70 -1.11 -2.13
CA VAL A 177 13.67 -1.79 -3.44
C VAL A 177 12.29 -1.62 -4.06
N LEU A 178 12.24 -1.12 -5.29
CA LEU A 178 11.04 -0.94 -6.09
C LEU A 178 11.09 -1.81 -7.34
N GLN A 179 9.93 -2.26 -7.80
CA GLN A 179 9.84 -3.05 -9.02
C GLN A 179 8.51 -2.84 -9.74
N TRP A 180 8.57 -2.79 -11.07
CA TRP A 180 7.41 -2.96 -11.94
C TRP A 180 7.10 -4.45 -12.09
N MET A 181 5.98 -4.89 -11.51
CA MET A 181 5.58 -6.28 -11.45
C MET A 181 4.36 -6.58 -12.32
N SER A 182 4.47 -7.63 -13.13
CA SER A 182 3.36 -8.26 -13.85
C SER A 182 2.57 -9.21 -12.95
N SER A 183 1.43 -9.71 -13.43
CA SER A 183 0.70 -10.79 -12.75
C SER A 183 1.54 -12.07 -12.57
N ALA A 184 2.39 -12.41 -13.55
CA ALA A 184 3.29 -13.55 -13.44
C ALA A 184 4.36 -13.34 -12.34
N ASP A 185 4.80 -12.11 -12.13
CA ASP A 185 5.71 -11.79 -11.02
C ASP A 185 5.02 -11.97 -9.67
N PHE A 186 3.73 -11.61 -9.55
CA PHE A 186 2.96 -11.83 -8.31
C PHE A 186 2.83 -13.32 -7.94
N ASP A 187 2.60 -14.17 -8.93
CA ASP A 187 2.52 -15.62 -8.72
C ASP A 187 3.88 -16.19 -8.28
N ARG A 188 4.98 -15.68 -8.83
CA ARG A 188 6.34 -16.11 -8.51
C ARG A 188 6.77 -15.70 -7.10
N VAL A 189 6.55 -14.44 -6.71
CA VAL A 189 7.02 -13.93 -5.42
C VAL A 189 6.07 -14.23 -4.26
N GLY A 190 4.80 -14.48 -4.59
CA GLY A 190 3.73 -14.55 -3.60
C GLY A 190 3.40 -13.17 -3.04
N ILE A 191 2.13 -12.79 -3.10
CA ILE A 191 1.64 -11.53 -2.54
C ILE A 191 0.68 -11.76 -1.38
N THR A 192 0.69 -10.83 -0.43
CA THR A 192 -0.16 -10.92 0.76
C THR A 192 -1.64 -10.81 0.41
N SER A 193 -2.51 -11.35 1.28
CA SER A 193 -3.96 -11.17 1.11
C SER A 193 -4.40 -9.71 1.10
N GLY A 194 -3.66 -8.80 1.76
CA GLY A 194 -3.93 -7.37 1.69
C GLY A 194 -3.73 -6.80 0.29
N VAL A 195 -2.63 -7.18 -0.37
CA VAL A 195 -2.34 -6.79 -1.76
C VAL A 195 -3.37 -7.40 -2.73
N LYS A 196 -3.70 -8.69 -2.57
CA LYS A 196 -4.75 -9.33 -3.39
C LYS A 196 -6.10 -8.62 -3.30
N LYS A 197 -6.48 -8.16 -2.11
CA LYS A 197 -7.70 -7.37 -1.91
C LYS A 197 -7.65 -6.03 -2.64
N ILE A 198 -6.50 -5.36 -2.66
CA ILE A 198 -6.31 -4.12 -3.41
C ILE A 198 -6.42 -4.40 -4.91
N LEU A 199 -5.76 -5.44 -5.43
CA LEU A 199 -5.85 -5.80 -6.85
C LEU A 199 -7.29 -6.11 -7.28
N ASN A 200 -8.08 -6.80 -6.45
CA ASN A 200 -9.49 -7.07 -6.75
C ASN A 200 -10.40 -5.82 -6.69
N LEU A 201 -9.91 -4.71 -6.14
CA LEU A 201 -10.64 -3.43 -6.09
C LEU A 201 -10.43 -2.59 -7.36
N LEU A 202 -9.33 -2.82 -8.07
CA LEU A 202 -8.85 -2.03 -9.22
C LEU A 202 -9.39 -2.59 -10.54
#